data_AF-A0A497LRQ1-F1
#
_entry.id   AF-A0A497LRQ1-F1
#
_cell.length_a   1.000
_cell.length_b   1.000
_cell.length_c   1.000
_cell.angle_alpha   90.00
_cell.angle_beta   90.00
_cell.angle_gamma   90.00
#
_symmetry.space_group_name_H-M   'P 1'
#
loop_
_entity.id
_entity.type
_entity.pdbx_description
1 polymer ?
#
loop_
_entity_poly.entity_id
_entity_poly.type
_entity_poly.pdbx_seq_one_letter_code
_entity_poly.pdbx_strand_id
1 'polypeptide(L)' 'MPLEVVSFDMEGTLITPRFSELIWEYDIPRLYAEQHGLTLEEARRRVFEEYMEIGDERPEWYDIEYWFRRL' A
#
# COMPACT_ATOMS: atom_id res chain seq x y z
N MET A 1 15.93 -35.94 9.45
CA MET A 1 15.09 -35.69 8.26
C MET A 1 15.21 -34.21 7.93
N PRO A 2 15.53 -33.82 6.68
CA PRO A 2 15.54 -32.41 6.31
C PRO A 2 14.10 -31.86 6.27
N LEU A 3 13.94 -30.58 6.56
CA LEU A 3 12.66 -29.88 6.50
C LEU A 3 12.35 -29.58 5.02
N GLU A 4 11.24 -30.11 4.51
CA GLU A 4 10.65 -29.64 3.25
C GLU A 4 9.71 -28.47 3.56
N VAL A 5 9.94 -27.34 2.91
CA VAL A 5 9.11 -26.13 3.03
C VAL A 5 8.47 -25.84 1.69
N VAL A 6 7.14 -25.63 1.71
CA VAL A 6 6.38 -25.10 0.59
C VAL A 6 5.90 -23.71 0.98
N SER A 7 6.22 -22.70 0.17
CA SER A 7 5.80 -21.31 0.35
C SER A 7 4.93 -20.89 -0.83
N PHE A 8 3.79 -20.27 -0.55
CA PHE A 8 2.87 -19.74 -1.54
C PHE A 8 2.30 -18.41 -1.05
N ASP A 9 1.81 -17.60 -1.99
CA ASP A 9 1.21 -16.31 -1.68
C ASP A 9 -0.08 -16.49 -0.87
N MET A 10 -0.31 -15.63 0.12
CA MET A 10 -1.53 -15.66 0.90
C MET A 10 -2.70 -15.05 0.13
N GLU A 11 -2.44 -13.98 -0.62
CA GLU A 11 -3.42 -13.23 -1.41
C GLU A 11 -3.75 -13.99 -2.69
N GLY A 12 -5.05 -14.13 -2.99
CA GLY A 12 -5.53 -14.96 -4.09
C GLY A 12 -5.50 -16.47 -3.81
N THR A 13 -4.83 -16.93 -2.74
CA THR A 13 -4.84 -18.34 -2.31
C THR A 13 -5.73 -18.57 -1.08
N LEU A 14 -5.43 -17.88 0.02
CA LEU A 14 -6.11 -18.03 1.30
C LEU A 14 -7.01 -16.82 1.63
N ILE A 15 -6.64 -15.64 1.13
CA ILE A 15 -7.39 -14.40 1.35
C ILE A 15 -7.61 -13.66 0.04
N THR A 16 -8.56 -12.72 0.06
CA THR A 16 -8.76 -11.78 -1.04
C THR A 16 -7.78 -10.60 -0.93
N PRO A 17 -7.59 -9.83 -2.02
CA PRO A 17 -6.81 -8.58 -2.02
C PRO A 17 -7.29 -7.48 -1.07
N ARG A 18 -8.42 -7.71 -0.39
CA ARG A 18 -9.14 -6.66 0.33
C ARG A 18 -8.29 -5.96 1.39
N PHE A 19 -7.40 -6.67 2.05
CA PHE A 19 -6.53 -6.06 3.07
C PHE A 19 -5.56 -5.06 2.44
N SER A 20 -4.88 -5.47 1.37
CA SER A 20 -3.96 -4.63 0.60
C SER A 20 -4.68 -3.43 -0.01
N GLU A 21 -5.85 -3.64 -0.63
CA GLU A 21 -6.69 -2.56 -1.16
C GLU A 21 -7.05 -1.50 -0.10
N LEU A 22 -7.43 -1.95 1.10
CA LEU A 22 -7.80 -1.04 2.20
C LEU A 22 -6.64 -0.14 2.61
N ILE A 23 -5.43 -0.67 2.68
CA ILE A 23 -4.26 0.12 3.06
C ILE A 23 -3.85 1.07 1.92
N TRP A 24 -3.56 0.50 0.75
CA TRP A 24 -2.88 1.21 -0.33
C TRP A 24 -3.83 2.15 -1.08
N GLU A 25 -5.09 1.75 -1.32
CA GLU A 25 -6.04 2.50 -2.15
C GLU A 25 -7.05 3.35 -1.34
N TYR A 26 -7.16 3.10 -0.04
CA TYR A 26 -8.14 3.78 0.80
C TYR A 26 -7.53 4.51 2.00
N ASP A 27 -6.94 3.81 2.97
CA ASP A 27 -6.58 4.41 4.25
C ASP A 27 -5.43 5.42 4.14
N ILE A 28 -4.36 5.12 3.38
CA ILE A 28 -3.29 6.09 3.16
C ILE A 28 -3.82 7.34 2.43
N PRO A 29 -4.53 7.24 1.29
CA PRO A 29 -5.16 8.39 0.65
C PRO A 29 -6.16 9.15 1.54
N ARG A 30 -6.98 8.45 2.33
CA ARG A 30 -7.97 9.05 3.22
C ARG A 30 -7.30 9.87 4.32
N LEU A 31 -6.29 9.31 4.99
CA LEU A 31 -5.54 10.02 6.03
C LEU A 31 -4.79 11.23 5.45
N TYR A 32 -4.20 11.07 4.26
CA TYR A 32 -3.56 12.18 3.55
C TYR A 32 -4.57 13.30 3.21
N ALA A 33 -5.78 12.96 2.76
CA ALA A 33 -6.86 13.91 2.51
C ALA A 33 -7.24 14.70 3.76
N GLU A 34 -7.42 14.00 4.89
CA GLU A 34 -7.78 14.60 6.18
C GLU A 34 -6.70 15.58 6.66
N GLN A 35 -5.42 15.21 6.54
CA GLN A 35 -4.30 16.05 6.94
C GLN A 35 -4.16 17.33 6.09
N HIS A 36 -4.52 17.26 4.80
CA HIS A 36 -4.32 18.35 3.84
C HIS A 36 -5.60 19.11 3.45
N GLY A 37 -6.75 18.72 3.98
CA GLY A 37 -8.05 19.33 3.64
C GLY A 37 -8.45 19.11 2.18
N LEU A 38 -8.09 17.96 1.60
CA LEU A 38 -8.40 17.60 0.20
C LEU A 38 -9.64 16.69 0.12
N THR A 39 -10.23 16.59 -1.07
CA THR A 39 -11.16 15.50 -1.34
C THR A 39 -10.43 14.16 -1.44
N LEU A 40 -11.13 13.06 -1.17
CA LEU A 40 -10.54 11.71 -1.30
C LEU A 40 -10.04 11.44 -2.74
N GLU A 41 -10.74 11.94 -3.75
CA GLU A 41 -10.34 11.79 -5.15
C GLU A 41 -9.02 12.50 -5.46
N GLU A 42 -8.87 13.76 -5.01
CA GLU A 42 -7.63 14.51 -5.18
C GLU A 42 -6.46 13.87 -4.43
N ALA A 43 -6.71 13.41 -3.20
CA ALA A 43 -5.70 12.73 -2.40
C ALA A 43 -5.26 11.42 -3.05
N ARG A 44 -6.21 10.60 -3.55
CA ARG A 44 -5.88 9.40 -4.32
C ARG A 44 -4.97 9.71 -5.49
N ARG A 45 -5.32 10.71 -6.31
CA ARG A 45 -4.47 11.07 -7.46
C ARG A 45 -3.03 11.37 -7.02
N ARG A 46 -2.85 12.19 -5.99
CA ARG A 46 -1.52 12.57 -5.50
C ARG A 46 -0.76 11.39 -4.90
N VAL A 47 -1.39 10.61 -4.04
CA VAL A 47 -0.76 9.45 -3.40
C VAL A 47 -0.35 8.40 -4.44
N PHE A 48 -1.19 8.14 -5.46
CA PHE A 48 -0.84 7.21 -6.53
C PHE A 48 0.29 7.74 -7.42
N GLU A 49 0.37 9.04 -7.67
CA GLU A 49 1.53 9.65 -8.35
C GLU A 49 2.83 9.36 -7.58
N GLU A 50 2.81 9.49 -6.26
CA GLU A 50 3.96 9.18 -5.39
C GLU A 50 4.31 7.69 -5.38
N TYR A 51 3.31 6.80 -5.35
CA TYR A 51 3.51 5.35 -5.48
C TYR A 51 4.20 4.99 -6.79
N MET A 52 3.77 5.58 -7.90
CA MET A 52 4.35 5.36 -9.22
C MET A 52 5.76 5.93 -9.35
N GLU A 53 6.06 7.05 -8.67
CA GLU A 53 7.41 7.63 -8.65
C GLU A 53 8.41 6.71 -7.94
N ILE A 54 8.01 6.07 -6.83
CA ILE A 54 8.88 5.16 -6.08
C ILE A 54 8.99 3.79 -6.76
N GLY A 55 7.88 3.28 -7.29
CA GLY A 55 7.81 1.96 -7.93
C GLY A 55 7.85 0.79 -6.94
N ASP A 56 7.17 -0.29 -7.28
CA ASP A 56 7.06 -1.52 -6.48
C ASP A 56 8.35 -2.36 -6.46
N GLU A 57 9.32 -2.06 -7.31
CA GLU A 57 10.66 -2.68 -7.25
C GLU A 57 11.47 -2.26 -6.01
N ARG A 58 11.02 -1.23 -5.28
CA ARG A 58 11.72 -0.69 -4.12
C ARG A 58 11.14 -1.20 -2.80
N PRO A 59 11.98 -1.65 -1.85
CA PRO A 59 11.50 -2.09 -0.53
C PRO A 59 10.68 -1.03 0.21
N GLU A 60 11.02 0.24 0.03
CA GLU A 60 10.32 1.37 0.65
C GLU A 60 8.86 1.48 0.20
N TRP A 61 8.52 0.96 -0.99
CA TRP A 61 7.15 0.93 -1.47
C TRP A 61 6.24 0.12 -0.54
N TYR A 62 6.78 -0.94 0.07
CA TYR A 62 6.04 -1.81 0.99
C TYR A 62 6.10 -1.36 2.46
N ASP A 63 6.77 -0.24 2.76
CA ASP A 63 6.88 0.30 4.11
C ASP A 63 5.81 1.40 4.34
N ILE A 64 4.79 1.09 5.13
CA ILE A 64 3.73 2.04 5.49
C ILE A 64 4.29 3.26 6.23
N GLU A 65 5.31 3.08 7.08
CA GLU A 65 5.92 4.18 7.82
C GLU A 65 6.68 5.13 6.89
N TYR A 66 7.29 4.60 5.83
CA TYR A 66 7.90 5.41 4.79
C TYR A 66 6.88 6.35 4.15
N TRP A 67 5.68 5.85 3.81
CA TRP A 67 4.63 6.67 3.20
C TRP A 67 4.10 7.74 4.14
N PHE A 68 3.90 7.45 5.42
CA PHE A 68 3.49 8.47 6.41
C PHE A 68 4.53 9.55 6.68
N ARG A 69 5.82 9.30 6.39
CA ARG A 69 6.87 10.33 6.49
C ARG A 69 7.00 11.15 5.22
N ARG A 70 6.67 10.56 4.06
CA ARG A 70 6.80 11.20 2.74
C ARG A 70 5.56 12.05 2.39
N LEU A 71 4.38 11.58 2.77
CA LEU A 71 3.08 12.19 2.49
C LEU A 71 2.62 13.11 3.63
#